data_AF-A0A3B8WXW9-F1
#
_entry.id   AF-A0A3B8WXW9-F1
#
_cell.length_a   1.000
_cell.length_b   1.000
_cell.length_c   1.000
_cell.angle_alpha   90.00
_cell.angle_beta   90.00
_cell.angle_gamma   90.00
#
_symmetry.space_group_name_H-M   'P 1'
#
loop_
_entity.id
_entity.type
_entity.pdbx_description
1 polymer ?
#
loop_
_entity_poly.entity_id
_entity_poly.type
_entity_poly.pdbx_seq_one_letter_code
_entity_poly.pdbx_strand_id
1 'polypeptide(L)'
;MSKVITAIAFLVSLVLLPAAAGAASADVDVQIDIDLSNKAALQRGARTFVNYCVSCHSAKYMRYSRMAEDIGLSEEQVEANMLFTGGKVTDHMQVALQGEDASKWIGQAPPDLTLVSRSRGPEWLYAFLTGFYLDSERPWGVNNPVMPGTTMPAVFSGLQGEQALDEEGHLH
;
A
#
# COMPACT_ATOMS: atom_id res chain seq x y z
N MET A 1 56.07 -13.35 -16.02
CA MET A 1 54.90 -14.20 -15.69
C MET A 1 54.32 -13.91 -14.30
N SER A 2 55.11 -13.59 -13.26
CA SER A 2 54.55 -13.32 -11.92
C SER A 2 53.73 -12.03 -11.78
N LYS A 3 54.02 -10.98 -12.57
CA LYS A 3 53.32 -9.67 -12.48
C LYS A 3 51.96 -9.62 -13.20
N VAL A 4 51.74 -10.47 -14.20
CA VAL A 4 50.47 -10.54 -14.95
C VAL A 4 49.41 -11.32 -14.15
N ILE A 5 49.84 -12.31 -13.37
CA ILE A 5 48.98 -13.09 -12.49
C ILE A 5 48.47 -12.23 -11.33
N THR A 6 49.29 -11.30 -10.82
CA THR A 6 48.86 -10.36 -9.75
C THR A 6 47.87 -9.30 -10.26
N ALA A 7 47.99 -8.87 -11.51
CA ALA A 7 47.07 -7.88 -12.10
C ALA A 7 45.68 -8.46 -12.40
N ILE A 8 45.59 -9.74 -12.76
CA ILE A 8 44.31 -10.42 -13.00
C ILE A 8 43.60 -10.73 -11.67
N ALA A 9 44.34 -11.05 -10.60
CA ALA A 9 43.77 -11.27 -9.27
C ALA A 9 43.13 -10.00 -8.66
N PHE A 10 43.61 -8.81 -9.03
CA PHE A 10 43.07 -7.52 -8.56
C PHE A 10 41.86 -7.04 -9.37
N LEU A 11 41.69 -7.51 -10.61
CA LEU A 11 40.58 -7.15 -11.49
C LEU A 11 39.35 -8.04 -11.29
N VAL A 12 39.53 -9.27 -10.78
CA VAL A 12 38.43 -10.19 -10.45
C VAL A 12 37.81 -9.88 -9.08
N SER A 13 38.52 -9.18 -8.19
CA SER A 13 37.97 -8.77 -6.89
C SER A 13 36.99 -7.59 -6.95
N LEU A 14 36.80 -6.94 -8.11
CA LEU A 14 35.93 -5.77 -8.25
C LEU A 14 34.52 -6.11 -8.80
N VAL A 15 34.22 -7.37 -9.10
CA VAL A 15 32.99 -7.76 -9.84
C VAL A 15 31.97 -8.55 -9.00
N LEU A 16 32.17 -8.72 -7.70
CA LEU A 16 31.28 -9.56 -6.86
C LEU A 16 30.85 -8.89 -5.55
N LEU A 17 30.53 -7.61 -5.61
CA LEU A 17 29.53 -7.07 -4.67
C LEU A 17 28.21 -7.00 -5.45
N PRO A 18 27.29 -7.98 -5.28
CA PRO A 18 25.91 -7.59 -5.39
C PRO A 18 25.73 -6.56 -4.28
N ALA A 19 25.59 -5.29 -4.66
CA ALA A 19 24.86 -4.37 -3.82
C ALA A 19 23.48 -5.02 -3.66
N ALA A 20 23.33 -5.83 -2.62
CA ALA A 20 22.04 -6.15 -2.07
C ALA A 20 21.49 -4.83 -1.55
N ALA A 21 21.00 -4.00 -2.47
CA ALA A 21 19.91 -3.09 -2.20
C ALA A 21 18.71 -3.99 -1.89
N GLY A 22 18.77 -4.66 -0.73
CA GLY A 22 17.56 -5.09 -0.08
C GLY A 22 16.76 -3.82 0.11
N ALA A 23 15.56 -3.79 -0.46
CA ALA A 23 14.53 -2.91 0.04
C ALA A 23 14.30 -3.31 1.50
N ALA A 24 15.16 -2.81 2.39
CA ALA A 24 14.90 -2.83 3.81
C ALA A 24 13.67 -1.95 3.96
N SER A 25 12.49 -2.58 4.08
CA SER A 25 11.39 -1.90 4.72
C SER A 25 11.94 -1.39 6.04
N ALA A 26 11.79 -0.09 6.31
CA ALA A 26 12.08 0.43 7.65
C ALA A 26 11.42 -0.50 8.67
N ASP A 27 12.12 -0.82 9.76
CA ASP A 27 11.54 -1.60 10.84
C ASP A 27 10.24 -0.90 11.28
N VAL A 28 9.12 -1.59 11.12
CA VAL A 28 7.81 -1.06 11.46
C VAL A 28 7.62 -1.24 12.96
N ASP A 29 8.04 -0.25 13.75
CA ASP A 29 7.81 -0.22 15.20
C ASP A 29 6.42 0.36 15.52
N VAL A 30 5.38 -0.34 15.06
CA VAL A 30 4.00 0.01 15.36
C VAL A 30 3.27 -1.24 15.84
N GLN A 31 2.66 -1.14 17.01
CA GLN A 31 1.80 -2.20 17.56
C GLN A 31 0.34 -1.79 17.38
N ILE A 32 -0.46 -2.68 16.79
CA ILE A 32 -1.91 -2.48 16.63
C ILE A 32 -2.66 -3.67 17.22
N ASP A 33 -3.80 -3.38 17.84
CA ASP A 33 -4.72 -4.39 18.33
C ASP A 33 -5.86 -4.57 17.34
N ILE A 34 -6.08 -5.81 16.88
CA ILE A 34 -7.09 -6.14 15.87
C ILE A 34 -8.05 -7.18 16.43
N ASP A 35 -9.28 -6.73 16.65
CA ASP A 35 -10.40 -7.59 16.99
C ASP A 35 -11.27 -7.87 15.74
N LEU A 36 -11.09 -9.05 15.15
CA LEU A 36 -11.89 -9.51 14.01
C LEU A 36 -13.34 -9.88 14.37
N SER A 37 -13.70 -9.90 15.66
CA SER A 37 -15.08 -10.07 16.10
C SER A 37 -15.85 -8.75 16.15
N ASN A 38 -15.15 -7.61 16.21
CA ASN A 38 -15.75 -6.28 16.26
C ASN A 38 -16.34 -5.86 14.90
N LYS A 39 -17.60 -6.23 14.66
CA LYS A 39 -18.31 -5.91 13.41
C LYS A 39 -18.35 -4.41 13.12
N ALA A 40 -18.53 -3.57 14.14
CA ALA A 40 -18.55 -2.12 13.93
C ALA A 40 -17.20 -1.58 13.41
N ALA A 41 -16.08 -2.11 13.90
CA ALA A 41 -14.75 -1.78 13.40
C ALA A 41 -14.57 -2.26 11.95
N LEU A 42 -14.97 -3.51 11.66
CA LEU A 42 -14.90 -4.07 10.31
C LEU A 42 -15.77 -3.30 9.30
N GLN A 43 -16.97 -2.86 9.70
CA GLN A 43 -17.84 -2.02 8.88
C GLN A 43 -17.22 -0.66 8.57
N ARG A 44 -16.56 -0.01 9.55
CA ARG A 44 -15.79 1.22 9.31
C ARG A 44 -14.62 0.95 8.35
N GLY A 45 -13.90 -0.16 8.52
CA GLY A 45 -12.83 -0.58 7.63
C GLY A 45 -13.29 -0.79 6.19
N ALA A 46 -14.41 -1.50 6.00
CA ALA A 46 -15.04 -1.69 4.69
C ALA A 46 -15.44 -0.35 4.05
N ARG A 47 -16.07 0.55 4.82
CA ARG A 47 -16.39 1.91 4.35
C ARG A 47 -15.13 2.65 3.93
N THR A 48 -14.06 2.65 4.72
CA THR A 48 -12.80 3.31 4.38
C THR A 48 -12.20 2.73 3.10
N PHE A 49 -12.14 1.40 2.98
CA PHE A 49 -11.59 0.73 1.80
C PHE A 49 -12.36 1.11 0.52
N VAL A 50 -13.69 1.05 0.55
CA VAL A 50 -14.51 1.38 -0.63
C VAL A 50 -14.39 2.86 -1.01
N ASN A 51 -14.33 3.77 -0.04
CA ASN A 51 -14.28 5.21 -0.33
C ASN A 51 -12.89 5.70 -0.76
N TYR A 52 -11.80 5.08 -0.29
CA TYR A 52 -10.44 5.58 -0.52
C TYR A 52 -9.56 4.68 -1.37
N CYS A 53 -9.85 3.37 -1.44
CA CYS A 53 -8.94 2.40 -2.04
C CYS A 53 -9.46 1.86 -3.38
N VAL A 54 -10.76 1.53 -3.46
CA VAL A 54 -11.37 0.83 -4.61
C VAL A 54 -11.35 1.65 -5.92
N SER A 55 -11.11 2.96 -5.85
CA SER A 55 -10.91 3.81 -7.02
C SER A 55 -9.59 3.53 -7.78
N CYS A 56 -8.58 3.00 -7.09
CA CYS A 56 -7.26 2.70 -7.67
C CYS A 56 -6.86 1.24 -7.54
N HIS A 57 -7.28 0.57 -6.46
CA HIS A 57 -6.90 -0.79 -6.12
C HIS A 57 -8.07 -1.75 -6.24
N SER A 58 -7.80 -2.94 -6.75
CA SER A 58 -8.76 -4.05 -6.68
C SER A 58 -8.60 -4.85 -5.39
N ALA A 59 -9.68 -5.52 -4.99
CA ALA A 59 -9.65 -6.71 -4.14
C ALA A 59 -10.37 -7.82 -4.90
N LYS A 60 -9.79 -8.21 -6.04
CA LYS A 60 -10.48 -8.93 -7.12
C LYS A 60 -10.94 -10.34 -6.76
N TYR A 61 -10.47 -10.91 -5.65
CA TYR A 61 -10.95 -12.19 -5.13
C TYR A 61 -11.96 -12.05 -3.98
N MET A 62 -12.35 -10.82 -3.62
CA MET A 62 -13.39 -10.53 -2.63
C MET A 62 -14.67 -10.06 -3.33
N ARG A 63 -15.80 -10.69 -3.00
CA ARG A 63 -17.14 -10.25 -3.42
C ARG A 63 -17.76 -9.34 -2.37
N TYR A 64 -18.54 -8.35 -2.82
CA TYR A 64 -19.26 -7.45 -1.92
C TYR A 64 -20.21 -8.21 -0.98
N SER A 65 -20.94 -9.21 -1.49
CA SER A 65 -21.87 -10.03 -0.70
C SER A 65 -21.15 -10.84 0.38
N ARG A 66 -19.98 -11.40 0.08
CA ARG A 66 -19.21 -12.16 1.06
C ARG A 66 -18.72 -11.27 2.18
N MET A 67 -18.18 -10.11 1.84
CA MET A 67 -17.80 -9.09 2.83
C MET A 67 -19.01 -8.69 3.68
N ALA A 68 -20.18 -8.45 3.05
CA ALA A 68 -21.41 -8.06 3.75
C ALA A 68 -21.81 -9.10 4.81
N GLU A 69 -21.85 -10.38 4.43
CA GLU A 69 -22.14 -11.50 5.32
C GLU A 69 -21.13 -11.55 6.49
N ASP A 70 -19.84 -11.45 6.18
CA ASP A 70 -18.77 -11.53 7.17
C ASP A 70 -18.81 -10.36 8.18
N ILE A 71 -19.30 -9.18 7.79
CA ILE A 71 -19.35 -7.99 8.67
C ILE A 71 -20.76 -7.63 9.15
N GLY A 72 -21.76 -8.47 8.86
CA GLY A 72 -23.14 -8.30 9.33
C GLY A 72 -23.89 -7.14 8.68
N LEU A 73 -23.65 -6.86 7.40
CA LEU A 73 -24.44 -5.92 6.60
C LEU A 73 -25.42 -6.66 5.70
N SER A 74 -26.58 -6.05 5.42
CA SER A 74 -27.49 -6.54 4.39
C SER A 74 -26.98 -6.18 2.99
N GLU A 75 -27.42 -6.92 1.97
CA GLU A 75 -27.11 -6.60 0.58
C GLU A 75 -27.60 -5.18 0.21
N GLU A 76 -28.81 -4.79 0.65
CA GLU A 76 -29.35 -3.44 0.44
C GLU A 76 -28.46 -2.34 1.04
N GLN A 77 -27.89 -2.57 2.22
CA GLN A 77 -26.96 -1.62 2.83
C GLN A 77 -25.69 -1.46 1.99
N VAL A 78 -25.18 -2.55 1.42
CA VAL A 78 -23.99 -2.52 0.57
C VAL A 78 -24.30 -1.87 -0.78
N GLU A 79 -25.41 -2.20 -1.41
CA GLU A 79 -25.84 -1.59 -2.67
C GLU A 79 -26.02 -0.07 -2.52
N ALA A 80 -26.67 0.37 -1.44
CA ALA A 80 -26.94 1.79 -1.21
C ALA A 80 -25.69 2.61 -0.85
N ASN A 81 -24.66 2.00 -0.25
CA ASN A 81 -23.55 2.75 0.37
C ASN A 81 -22.15 2.39 -0.13
N MET A 82 -22.00 1.37 -0.98
CA MET A 82 -20.68 0.86 -1.37
C MET A 82 -20.52 0.58 -2.87
N LEU A 83 -21.61 0.48 -3.65
CA LEU A 83 -21.57 0.27 -5.10
C LEU A 83 -21.65 1.58 -5.89
N PHE A 84 -20.78 2.54 -5.60
CA PHE A 84 -20.83 3.90 -6.19
C PHE A 84 -20.69 3.94 -7.71
N THR A 85 -19.98 2.98 -8.29
CA THR A 85 -19.73 2.89 -9.74
C THR A 85 -20.73 1.95 -10.43
N GLY A 86 -21.83 1.58 -9.75
CA GLY A 86 -22.75 0.54 -10.19
C GLY A 86 -22.21 -0.87 -9.97
N GLY A 87 -22.85 -1.86 -10.60
CA GLY A 87 -22.55 -3.28 -10.42
C GLY A 87 -23.57 -3.98 -9.51
N LYS A 88 -23.26 -5.23 -9.15
CA LYS A 88 -24.11 -6.08 -8.30
C LYS A 88 -23.37 -6.41 -7.01
N VAL A 89 -24.12 -6.65 -5.94
CA VAL A 89 -23.55 -7.13 -4.66
C VAL A 89 -22.81 -8.47 -4.82
N THR A 90 -23.14 -9.26 -5.84
CA THR A 90 -22.42 -10.50 -6.16
C THR A 90 -21.09 -10.28 -6.87
N ASP A 91 -20.79 -9.08 -7.35
CA ASP A 91 -19.57 -8.81 -8.12
C ASP A 91 -18.34 -8.76 -7.21
N HIS A 92 -17.17 -8.94 -7.83
CA HIS A 92 -15.89 -8.73 -7.14
C HIS A 92 -15.57 -7.24 -7.05
N MET A 93 -14.78 -6.86 -6.04
CA MET A 93 -14.25 -5.50 -5.89
C MET A 93 -13.17 -5.23 -6.95
N GLN A 94 -13.61 -4.79 -8.12
CA GLN A 94 -12.75 -4.46 -9.26
C GLN A 94 -12.58 -2.94 -9.38
N VAL A 95 -11.46 -2.55 -9.95
CA VAL A 95 -11.19 -1.16 -10.32
C VAL A 95 -11.31 -0.99 -11.84
N ALA A 96 -11.85 0.14 -12.30
CA ALA A 96 -11.96 0.43 -13.72
C ALA A 96 -10.60 0.71 -14.37
N LEU A 97 -9.67 1.27 -13.61
CA LEU A 97 -8.31 1.60 -14.03
C LEU A 97 -7.51 0.34 -14.41
N GLN A 98 -7.28 0.15 -15.71
CA GLN A 98 -6.51 -0.97 -16.23
C GLN A 98 -5.00 -0.71 -16.10
N GLY A 99 -4.19 -1.77 -15.97
CA GLY A 99 -2.77 -1.64 -15.62
C GLY A 99 -1.91 -0.81 -16.59
N GLU A 100 -2.19 -0.86 -17.89
CA GLU A 100 -1.45 -0.07 -18.88
C GLU A 100 -1.78 1.43 -18.78
N ASP A 101 -3.07 1.76 -18.60
CA ASP A 101 -3.52 3.13 -18.37
C ASP A 101 -3.03 3.62 -17.00
N ALA A 102 -3.07 2.79 -15.96
CA ALA A 102 -2.53 3.13 -14.65
C ALA A 102 -1.06 3.54 -14.73
N SER A 103 -0.23 2.76 -15.43
CA SER A 103 1.20 3.07 -15.55
C SER A 103 1.45 4.39 -16.29
N LYS A 104 0.62 4.71 -17.30
CA LYS A 104 0.69 5.98 -18.03
C LYS A 104 0.27 7.19 -17.19
N TRP A 105 -0.77 7.05 -16.37
CA TRP A 105 -1.40 8.18 -15.67
C TRP A 105 -0.83 8.43 -14.27
N ILE A 106 -0.43 7.36 -13.56
CA ILE A 106 0.05 7.43 -12.16
C ILE A 106 1.45 6.80 -11.98
N GLY A 107 2.15 6.53 -13.08
CA GLY A 107 3.54 6.07 -13.13
C GLY A 107 3.73 4.57 -12.87
N GLN A 108 2.85 3.95 -12.08
CA GLN A 108 2.89 2.52 -11.78
C GLN A 108 1.48 1.98 -11.55
N ALA A 109 1.21 0.78 -12.08
CA ALA A 109 -0.05 0.10 -11.82
C ALA A 109 -0.22 -0.23 -10.32
N PRO A 110 -1.33 0.18 -9.67
CA PRO A 110 -1.61 -0.16 -8.28
C PRO A 110 -1.74 -1.67 -8.10
N PRO A 111 -1.17 -2.25 -7.02
CA PRO A 111 -1.33 -3.66 -6.73
C PRO A 111 -2.78 -4.00 -6.34
N ASP A 112 -3.18 -5.25 -6.57
CA ASP A 112 -4.36 -5.83 -5.94
C ASP A 112 -4.11 -6.01 -4.43
N LEU A 113 -5.10 -5.65 -3.62
CA LEU A 113 -5.00 -5.61 -2.17
C LEU A 113 -5.67 -6.80 -1.48
N THR A 114 -6.18 -7.79 -2.21
CA THR A 114 -6.92 -8.94 -1.63
C THR A 114 -6.16 -9.60 -0.46
N LEU A 115 -4.83 -9.72 -0.59
CA LEU A 115 -3.98 -10.42 0.37
C LEU A 115 -2.88 -9.55 0.98
N VAL A 116 -2.97 -8.22 0.85
CA VAL A 116 -1.87 -7.32 1.27
C VAL A 116 -1.60 -7.43 2.77
N SER A 117 -2.64 -7.52 3.61
CA SER A 117 -2.50 -7.68 5.05
C SER A 117 -1.86 -9.01 5.44
N ARG A 118 -2.04 -10.07 4.63
CA ARG A 118 -1.41 -11.38 4.85
C ARG A 118 0.03 -11.43 4.37
N SER A 119 0.36 -10.74 3.28
CA SER A 119 1.71 -10.77 2.70
C SER A 119 2.68 -9.79 3.36
N ARG A 120 2.17 -8.68 3.90
CA ARG A 120 2.97 -7.62 4.54
C ARG A 120 2.79 -7.54 6.05
N GLY A 121 1.70 -8.08 6.59
CA GLY A 121 1.30 -7.89 7.98
C GLY A 121 0.43 -6.63 8.16
N PRO A 122 -0.45 -6.61 9.18
CA PRO A 122 -1.35 -5.49 9.39
C PRO A 122 -0.64 -4.26 10.02
N GLU A 123 0.41 -4.45 10.81
CA GLU A 123 1.25 -3.37 11.35
C GLU A 123 1.91 -2.59 10.21
N TRP A 124 2.47 -3.30 9.24
CA TRP A 124 3.02 -2.70 8.02
C TRP A 124 1.98 -1.89 7.27
N LEU A 125 0.76 -2.43 7.13
CA LEU A 125 -0.32 -1.75 6.42
C LEU A 125 -0.73 -0.47 7.14
N TYR A 126 -0.86 -0.52 8.47
CA TYR A 126 -1.16 0.64 9.29
C TYR A 126 -0.08 1.72 9.14
N ALA A 127 1.18 1.35 9.36
CA ALA A 127 2.30 2.27 9.29
C ALA A 127 2.49 2.86 7.89
N PHE A 128 2.27 2.07 6.84
CA PHE A 128 2.29 2.58 5.47
C PHE A 128 1.18 3.60 5.22
N LEU A 129 -0.04 3.35 5.68
CA LEU A 129 -1.18 4.26 5.45
C LEU A 129 -1.09 5.57 6.25
N THR A 130 -0.52 5.53 7.45
CA THR A 130 -0.35 6.71 8.33
C THR A 130 1.03 7.37 8.20
N GLY A 131 1.94 6.79 7.41
CA GLY A 131 3.35 7.18 7.36
C GLY A 131 3.71 8.23 6.33
N PHE A 132 2.74 8.78 5.59
CA PHE A 132 3.05 9.73 4.52
C PHE A 132 3.45 11.10 5.07
N TYR A 133 4.58 11.62 4.59
CA TYR A 133 5.11 12.95 4.95
C TYR A 133 5.41 13.78 3.69
N LEU A 134 5.48 15.10 3.85
CA LEU A 134 5.78 16.05 2.79
C LEU A 134 7.20 15.88 2.26
N ASP A 135 7.33 15.76 0.94
CA ASP A 135 8.59 15.65 0.22
C ASP A 135 8.42 16.25 -1.19
N SER A 136 8.91 17.47 -1.36
CA SER A 136 8.74 18.24 -2.60
C SER A 136 9.52 17.69 -3.80
N GLU A 137 10.43 16.74 -3.58
CA GLU A 137 11.17 16.08 -4.67
C GLU A 137 10.35 14.96 -5.33
N ARG A 138 9.23 14.55 -4.71
CA ARG A 138 8.37 13.46 -5.21
C ARG A 138 7.24 13.97 -6.11
N PRO A 139 6.78 13.18 -7.10
CA PRO A 139 5.72 13.59 -8.02
C PRO A 139 4.41 14.02 -7.34
N TRP A 140 4.08 13.44 -6.19
CA TRP A 140 2.88 13.76 -5.41
C TRP A 140 3.16 14.68 -4.22
N GLY A 141 4.37 15.23 -4.10
CA GLY A 141 4.77 16.08 -2.98
C GLY A 141 4.85 15.36 -1.63
N VAL A 142 4.84 14.02 -1.63
CA VAL A 142 4.88 13.18 -0.42
C VAL A 142 5.75 11.95 -0.62
N ASN A 143 6.25 11.42 0.49
CA ASN A 143 7.02 10.17 0.56
C ASN A 143 6.61 9.36 1.79
N ASN A 144 7.18 8.17 1.96
CA ASN A 144 6.78 7.23 3.01
C ASN A 144 8.01 6.47 3.54
N PRO A 145 8.23 6.41 4.87
CA PRO A 145 9.41 5.76 5.43
C PRO A 145 9.35 4.23 5.33
N VAL A 146 8.15 3.65 5.33
CA VAL A 146 7.93 2.19 5.21
C VAL A 146 8.16 1.71 3.79
N MET A 147 7.86 2.56 2.80
CA MET A 147 8.10 2.30 1.38
C MET A 147 8.66 3.54 0.68
N PRO A 148 9.97 3.83 0.85
CA PRO A 148 10.60 5.00 0.25
C PRO A 148 10.45 4.99 -1.27
N GLY A 149 10.07 6.13 -1.82
CA GLY A 149 9.92 6.29 -3.26
C GLY A 149 8.64 5.68 -3.84
N THR A 150 7.66 5.33 -3.00
CA THR A 150 6.33 4.94 -3.46
C THR A 150 5.71 5.99 -4.40
N THR A 151 4.90 5.54 -5.36
CA THR A 151 4.13 6.39 -6.27
C THR A 151 2.70 6.60 -5.78
N MET A 152 2.35 6.07 -4.61
CA MET A 152 1.04 6.26 -4.00
C MET A 152 0.94 7.68 -3.40
N PRO A 153 -0.13 8.44 -3.69
CA PRO A 153 -0.39 9.72 -3.02
C PRO A 153 -0.85 9.51 -1.57
N ALA A 154 -0.77 10.55 -0.74
CA ALA A 154 -1.23 10.53 0.65
C ALA A 154 -2.77 10.58 0.73
N VAL A 155 -3.44 9.45 0.50
CA VAL A 155 -4.92 9.37 0.41
C VAL A 155 -5.67 9.77 1.68
N PHE A 156 -4.99 9.78 2.84
CA PHE A 156 -5.57 10.18 4.13
C PHE A 156 -5.14 11.57 4.60
N SER A 157 -4.46 12.37 3.77
CA SER A 157 -4.06 13.75 4.15
C SER A 157 -5.24 14.61 4.60
N GLY A 158 -6.40 14.49 3.96
CA GLY A 158 -7.62 15.19 4.38
C GLY A 158 -8.20 14.75 5.73
N LEU A 159 -7.75 13.62 6.29
CA LEU A 159 -8.17 13.10 7.60
C LEU A 159 -7.12 13.33 8.67
N GLN A 160 -5.83 13.17 8.34
CA GLN A 160 -4.72 13.26 9.29
C GLN A 160 -4.04 14.64 9.32
N GLY A 161 -4.27 15.46 8.29
CA GLY A 161 -3.45 16.64 8.02
C GLY A 161 -2.24 16.33 7.14
N GLU A 162 -1.46 17.36 6.84
CA GLU A 162 -0.13 17.18 6.26
C GLU A 162 0.87 16.88 7.38
N GLN A 163 1.79 15.95 7.13
CA GLN A 163 2.79 15.54 8.11
C GLN A 163 4.18 15.89 7.59
N ALA A 164 5.10 16.20 8.48
CA ALA A 164 6.50 16.40 8.15
C ALA A 164 7.39 15.54 9.06
N LEU A 165 8.67 15.43 8.70
CA LEU A 165 9.66 14.78 9.56
C LEU A 165 10.33 15.82 10.45
N ASP A 166 10.46 15.52 11.74
CA ASP A 166 11.28 16.32 12.66
C ASP A 166 12.78 16.08 12.44
N GLU A 167 13.64 16.72 13.24
CA GLU A 167 15.10 16.58 13.13
C GLU A 167 15.56 15.15 13.44
N GLU A 168 14.78 14.41 14.23
CA GLU A 168 15.00 13.02 14.62
C GLU A 168 14.44 12.00 13.61
N GLY A 169 13.67 12.46 12.60
CA GLY A 169 13.06 11.62 11.57
C GLY A 169 11.72 11.00 11.98
N HIS A 170 11.04 11.52 13.00
CA HIS A 170 9.68 11.13 13.37
C HIS A 170 8.65 12.00 12.66
N LEU A 171 7.46 11.42 12.45
CA LEU A 171 6.31 12.12 11.87
C LEU A 171 5.71 13.10 12.89
N HIS A 172 5.43 14.32 12.45
CA HIS A 172 4.72 15.36 13.21
C HIS A 172 3.67 16.08 12.37
#